data_AF-A0A2J6WU76-F1
#
_entry.id   AF-A0A2J6WU76-F1
#
_cell.length_a   1.000
_cell.length_b   1.000
_cell.length_c   1.000
_cell.angle_alpha   90.00
_cell.angle_beta   90.00
_cell.angle_gamma   90.00
#
_symmetry.space_group_name_H-M   'P 1'
#
loop_
_entity.id
_entity.type
_entity.pdbx_description
1 polymer ?
#
loop_
_entity_poly.entity_id
_entity_poly.type
_entity_poly.pdbx_seq_one_letter_code
_entity_poly.pdbx_strand_id
1 'polypeptide(L)'
;WSYALESPRLQAFEPETVDLAALLRDNRYEGIIVRVQATLIVASGTSLLVDAIGPGGVPVSTARQIKVLYGERDEPLLERLEQSGLVRYGSVEVIGRWQQGRLEPLLITPLP
;
A
#
# COMPACT_ATOMS: atom_id res chain seq x y z
N TRP A 1 -6.18 -38.20 9.55
CA TRP A 1 -7.32 -37.28 9.48
C TRP A 1 -6.91 -36.10 8.63
N SER A 2 -7.22 -36.18 7.35
CA SER A 2 -6.90 -35.19 6.32
C SER A 2 -8.05 -34.22 6.20
N TYR A 3 -7.86 -32.96 6.62
CA TYR A 3 -8.80 -31.90 6.31
C TYR A 3 -8.73 -31.63 4.82
N ALA A 4 -9.70 -32.14 4.05
CA ALA A 4 -9.86 -31.86 2.64
C ALA A 4 -10.94 -30.79 2.46
N LEU A 5 -10.63 -29.74 1.70
CA LEU A 5 -11.64 -28.77 1.25
C LEU A 5 -12.54 -29.47 0.23
N GLU A 6 -13.77 -29.81 0.63
CA GLU A 6 -14.69 -30.56 -0.24
C GLU A 6 -15.23 -29.74 -1.41
N SER A 7 -15.31 -28.41 -1.28
CA SER A 7 -15.82 -27.51 -2.33
C SER A 7 -15.43 -26.05 -2.05
N PRO A 8 -14.16 -25.65 -2.25
CA PRO A 8 -13.78 -24.26 -2.13
C PRO A 8 -14.52 -23.43 -3.19
N ARG A 9 -15.21 -22.37 -2.75
CA ARG A 9 -15.82 -21.38 -3.65
C ARG A 9 -15.00 -20.10 -3.61
N LEU A 10 -14.57 -19.64 -4.77
CA LEU A 10 -13.99 -18.32 -4.91
C LEU A 10 -15.14 -17.33 -5.09
N GLN A 11 -15.21 -16.35 -4.20
CA GLN A 11 -16.12 -15.23 -4.33
C GLN A 11 -15.30 -13.98 -4.58
N ALA A 12 -15.66 -13.22 -5.61
CA ALA A 12 -15.10 -11.89 -5.79
C ALA A 12 -15.48 -11.04 -4.59
N PHE A 13 -14.49 -10.35 -4.02
CA PHE A 13 -14.71 -9.32 -3.02
C PHE A 13 -14.25 -8.00 -3.63
N GLU A 14 -15.02 -6.95 -3.41
CA GLU A 14 -14.66 -5.59 -3.80
C GLU A 14 -14.15 -4.86 -2.55
N PRO A 15 -12.84 -4.59 -2.43
CA PRO A 15 -12.33 -3.82 -1.30
C PRO A 15 -12.88 -2.40 -1.32
N GLU A 16 -13.18 -1.86 -0.15
CA GLU A 16 -13.55 -0.46 -0.01
C GLU A 16 -12.37 0.44 -0.41
N THR A 17 -12.62 1.42 -1.28
CA THR A 17 -11.61 2.43 -1.63
C THR A 17 -11.56 3.51 -0.54
N VAL A 18 -10.38 3.74 0.01
CA VAL A 18 -10.16 4.62 1.16
C VAL A 18 -8.93 5.49 0.92
N ASP A 19 -9.03 6.78 1.26
CA ASP A 19 -7.87 7.66 1.30
C ASP A 19 -7.12 7.56 2.65
N LEU A 20 -5.87 8.04 2.71
CA LEU A 20 -5.05 7.96 3.92
C LEU A 20 -5.66 8.76 5.09
N ALA A 21 -6.44 9.81 4.81
CA ALA A 21 -7.06 10.63 5.84
C ALA A 21 -8.18 9.89 6.56
N ALA A 22 -9.01 9.16 5.81
CA ALA A 22 -10.06 8.31 6.35
C ALA A 22 -9.47 7.09 7.05
N LEU A 23 -8.43 6.47 6.49
CA LEU A 23 -7.77 5.31 7.08
C LEU A 23 -7.14 5.61 8.46
N LEU A 24 -6.63 6.82 8.65
CA LEU A 24 -5.97 7.26 9.89
C LEU A 24 -6.90 7.93 10.89
N ARG A 25 -8.17 8.21 10.53
CA ARG A 25 -9.09 8.98 11.39
C ARG A 25 -9.52 8.21 12.62
N ASP A 26 -9.85 6.93 12.44
CA ASP A 26 -10.36 6.04 13.49
C ASP A 26 -10.06 4.57 13.14
N ASN A 27 -10.50 3.65 14.01
CA ASN A 27 -10.20 2.22 13.89
C ASN A 27 -11.23 1.43 13.05
N ARG A 28 -12.12 2.08 12.30
CA ARG A 28 -13.18 1.39 11.53
C ARG A 28 -12.65 0.36 10.55
N TYR A 29 -11.42 0.53 10.08
CA TYR A 29 -10.79 -0.30 9.07
C TYR A 29 -9.89 -1.41 9.64
N GLU A 30 -9.74 -1.50 10.97
CA GLU A 30 -8.83 -2.47 11.59
C GLU A 30 -9.22 -3.91 11.21
N GLY A 31 -8.26 -4.64 10.63
CA GLY A 31 -8.44 -6.01 10.16
C GLY A 31 -9.16 -6.15 8.82
N ILE A 32 -9.57 -5.05 8.18
CA ILE A 32 -10.32 -5.03 6.92
C ILE A 32 -9.37 -4.95 5.71
N ILE A 33 -9.76 -5.55 4.59
CA ILE A 33 -9.09 -5.35 3.31
C ILE A 33 -9.61 -4.07 2.66
N VAL A 34 -8.68 -3.16 2.38
CA VAL A 34 -8.96 -1.85 1.78
C VAL A 34 -8.19 -1.68 0.49
N ARG A 35 -8.67 -0.80 -0.39
CA ARG A 35 -7.97 -0.30 -1.58
C ARG A 35 -7.56 1.14 -1.32
N VAL A 36 -6.27 1.43 -1.44
CA VAL A 36 -5.71 2.76 -1.17
C VAL A 36 -4.96 3.23 -2.40
N GLN A 37 -5.27 4.42 -2.90
CA GLN A 37 -4.51 5.10 -3.95
C GLN A 37 -3.66 6.20 -3.32
N ALA A 38 -2.36 6.16 -3.54
CA ALA A 38 -1.41 7.08 -2.94
C ALA A 38 -0.07 7.08 -3.68
N THR A 39 0.88 7.91 -3.26
CA THR A 39 2.26 7.81 -3.73
C THR A 39 3.03 6.82 -2.86
N LEU A 40 3.60 5.79 -3.47
CA LEU A 40 4.58 4.91 -2.82
C LEU A 40 5.94 5.59 -2.82
N ILE A 41 6.64 5.52 -1.69
CA ILE A 41 8.05 5.88 -1.54
C ILE A 41 8.77 4.66 -0.99
N VAL A 42 9.86 4.26 -1.65
CA VAL A 42 10.76 3.20 -1.20
C VAL A 42 12.16 3.79 -1.02
N ALA A 43 12.66 3.72 0.21
CA ALA A 43 14.00 4.18 0.55
C ALA A 43 14.57 3.36 1.71
N SER A 44 15.86 3.00 1.63
CA SER A 44 16.59 2.31 2.71
C SER A 44 15.86 1.07 3.27
N GLY A 45 15.23 0.28 2.39
CA GLY A 45 14.48 -0.93 2.77
C GLY A 45 13.17 -0.65 3.52
N THR A 46 12.65 0.58 3.45
CA THR A 46 11.36 0.97 4.01
C THR A 46 10.43 1.45 2.90
N SER A 47 9.16 1.07 3.00
CA SER A 47 8.10 1.46 2.08
C SER A 47 7.03 2.29 2.80
N LEU A 48 6.69 3.45 2.24
CA LEU A 48 5.68 4.37 2.74
C LEU A 48 4.66 4.69 1.66
N LEU A 49 3.37 4.71 2.02
CA LEU A 49 2.36 5.41 1.21
C LEU A 49 2.17 6.80 1.79
N VAL A 50 2.15 7.80 0.91
CA VAL A 50 1.92 9.19 1.26
C VAL A 50 0.88 9.82 0.36
N ASP A 51 0.08 10.74 0.91
CA ASP A 51 -0.97 11.43 0.15
C ASP A 51 -0.42 12.56 -0.75
N ALA A 52 0.78 13.08 -0.47
CA ALA A 52 1.43 14.08 -1.30
C ALA A 52 2.97 14.07 -1.19
N ILE A 53 3.64 14.29 -2.32
CA ILE A 53 5.09 14.45 -2.43
C ILE A 53 5.49 15.79 -3.04
N GLY A 54 6.64 16.29 -2.64
CA GLY A 54 7.39 17.36 -3.29
C GLY A 54 8.49 16.81 -4.21
N PRO A 55 9.40 17.69 -4.67
CA PRO A 55 10.47 17.30 -5.58
C PRO A 55 11.35 16.16 -5.05
N GLY A 56 11.71 15.21 -5.92
CA GLY A 56 12.60 14.10 -5.59
C GLY A 56 11.99 13.01 -4.71
N GLY A 57 10.65 12.92 -4.62
CA GLY A 57 9.97 11.89 -3.84
C GLY A 57 9.98 12.15 -2.33
N VAL A 58 10.19 13.40 -1.92
CA VAL A 58 10.17 13.80 -0.51
C VAL A 58 8.73 14.12 -0.09
N PRO A 59 8.16 13.51 0.96
CA PRO A 59 6.83 13.88 1.44
C PRO A 59 6.74 15.37 1.77
N VAL A 60 5.64 16.03 1.41
CA VAL A 60 5.41 17.41 1.88
C VAL A 60 5.20 17.40 3.40
N SER A 61 5.46 18.52 4.07
CA SER A 61 5.41 18.60 5.55
C SER A 61 4.04 18.27 6.17
N THR A 62 2.98 18.38 5.38
CA THR A 62 1.60 18.10 5.78
C THR A 62 1.10 16.74 5.30
N ALA A 63 1.95 15.96 4.61
CA ALA A 63 1.56 14.69 4.04
C ALA A 63 1.24 13.68 5.13
N ARG A 64 0.11 13.00 4.97
CA ARG A 64 -0.17 11.80 5.76
C ARG A 64 0.65 10.66 5.21
N GLN A 65 1.15 9.81 6.11
CA GLN A 65 1.98 8.69 5.74
C GLN A 65 1.61 7.43 6.52
N ILE A 66 1.64 6.29 5.84
CA ILE A 66 1.47 4.97 6.45
C ILE A 66 2.59 4.05 6.00
N LYS A 67 2.97 3.09 6.85
CA LYS A 67 3.95 2.06 6.49
C LYS A 67 3.28 0.98 5.66
N VAL A 68 3.95 0.56 4.60
CA VAL A 68 3.62 -0.65 3.84
C VAL A 68 4.64 -1.71 4.19
N LEU A 69 4.19 -2.91 4.54
CA LEU A 69 5.10 -4.02 4.77
C LEU A 69 5.54 -4.63 3.44
N TYR A 70 6.84 -4.89 3.28
CA TYR A 70 7.40 -5.65 2.16
C TYR A 70 7.26 -5.03 0.77
N GLY A 71 6.85 -3.77 0.65
CA GLY A 71 6.76 -3.08 -0.65
C GLY A 71 8.12 -2.96 -1.36
N GLU A 72 9.21 -3.00 -0.60
CA GLU A 72 10.58 -2.91 -1.08
C GLU A 72 11.11 -4.20 -1.71
N ARG A 73 10.32 -5.28 -1.72
CA ARG A 73 10.72 -6.60 -2.25
C ARG A 73 10.15 -6.90 -3.64
N ASP A 74 9.23 -6.07 -4.13
CA ASP A 74 8.55 -6.26 -5.40
C ASP A 74 9.36 -5.60 -6.53
N GLU A 75 10.38 -6.29 -7.03
CA GLU A 75 11.27 -5.71 -8.06
C GLU A 75 10.54 -5.27 -9.35
N PRO A 76 9.57 -6.03 -9.91
CA PRO A 76 8.79 -5.57 -11.05
C PRO A 76 8.04 -4.26 -10.79
N LEU A 77 7.56 -4.04 -9.56
CA LEU A 77 6.99 -2.74 -9.16
C LEU A 77 8.08 -1.67 -9.11
N LEU A 78 9.21 -1.93 -8.45
CA LEU A 78 10.29 -0.95 -8.26
C LEU A 78 10.90 -0.45 -9.57
N GLU A 79 10.95 -1.30 -10.59
CA GLU A 79 11.39 -0.94 -11.95
C GLU A 79 10.46 0.08 -12.63
N ARG A 80 9.20 0.17 -12.19
CA ARG A 80 8.19 1.08 -12.75
C ARG A 80 8.10 2.41 -12.00
N LEU A 81 8.83 2.56 -10.90
CA LEU A 81 8.87 3.79 -10.11
C LEU A 81 9.94 4.75 -10.65
N GLU A 82 9.70 6.05 -10.48
CA GLU A 82 10.73 7.07 -10.68
C GLU A 82 11.84 6.92 -9.63
N GLN A 83 13.06 7.32 -9.97
CA GLN A 83 14.20 7.26 -9.06
C GLN A 83 14.87 8.62 -8.92
N SER A 84 15.08 9.06 -7.67
CA SER A 84 15.90 10.21 -7.30
C SER A 84 16.90 9.82 -6.23
N GLY A 85 18.17 9.69 -6.62
CA GLY A 85 19.22 9.16 -5.73
C GLY A 85 18.90 7.74 -5.25
N LEU A 86 18.73 7.57 -3.94
CA LEU A 86 18.39 6.29 -3.30
C LEU A 86 16.87 6.10 -3.08
N VAL A 87 16.06 7.07 -3.48
CA VAL A 87 14.60 7.06 -3.31
C VAL A 87 13.96 6.61 -4.62
N ARG A 88 13.08 5.61 -4.54
CA ARG A 88 12.14 5.27 -5.61
C ARG A 88 10.75 5.74 -5.22
N TYR A 89 9.99 6.33 -6.15
CA TYR A 89 8.65 6.80 -5.85
C TYR A 89 7.73 6.77 -7.07
N GLY A 90 6.42 6.73 -6.83
CA GLY A 90 5.42 6.78 -7.89
C GLY A 90 4.01 6.55 -7.37
N SER A 91 3.01 6.93 -8.15
CA SER A 91 1.60 6.70 -7.83
C SER A 91 1.29 5.20 -7.90
N VAL A 92 0.60 4.68 -6.89
CA VAL A 92 0.19 3.29 -6.83
C VAL A 92 -1.24 3.16 -6.31
N GLU A 93 -1.85 2.04 -6.65
CA GLU A 93 -2.98 1.47 -5.94
C GLU A 93 -2.50 0.27 -5.13
N VAL A 94 -2.86 0.22 -3.84
CA VAL A 94 -2.55 -0.89 -2.95
C VAL A 94 -3.85 -1.50 -2.44
N ILE A 95 -4.03 -2.79 -2.70
CA ILE A 95 -5.02 -3.60 -2.00
C ILE A 95 -4.30 -4.31 -0.88
N GLY A 96 -4.74 -4.10 0.35
CA GLY A 96 -4.05 -4.64 1.52
C GLY A 96 -4.92 -4.72 2.76
N ARG A 97 -4.47 -5.50 3.74
CA ARG A 97 -5.08 -5.56 5.06
C ARG A 97 -4.56 -4.41 5.91
N TRP A 98 -5.46 -3.59 6.44
CA TRP A 98 -5.09 -2.59 7.42
C TRP A 98 -5.00 -3.22 8.81
N GLN A 99 -3.85 -3.08 9.46
CA GLN A 99 -3.63 -3.65 10.79
C GLN A 99 -2.56 -2.86 11.55
N GLN A 100 -2.87 -2.46 12.78
CA GLN A 100 -1.92 -1.82 13.70
C GLN A 100 -1.17 -0.60 13.10
N GLY A 101 -1.88 0.23 12.33
CA GLY A 101 -1.28 1.41 11.69
C GLY A 101 -0.42 1.12 10.46
N ARG A 102 -0.51 -0.09 9.90
CA ARG A 102 0.27 -0.55 8.75
C ARG A 102 -0.65 -1.19 7.73
N LEU A 103 -0.24 -1.09 6.46
CA LEU A 103 -0.88 -1.79 5.38
C LEU A 103 -0.04 -3.02 5.00
N GLU A 104 -0.61 -4.20 5.18
CA GLU A 104 -0.07 -5.46 4.68
C GLU A 104 -0.56 -5.65 3.24
N PRO A 105 0.30 -5.45 2.23
CA PRO A 105 -0.14 -5.49 0.85
C PRO A 105 -0.48 -6.92 0.44
N LEU A 106 -1.61 -7.07 -0.24
CA LEU A 106 -1.96 -8.26 -1.01
C LEU A 106 -1.63 -8.07 -2.49
N LEU A 107 -1.75 -6.83 -2.97
CA LEU A 107 -1.40 -6.41 -4.33
C LEU A 107 -1.00 -4.93 -4.33
N ILE A 108 0.09 -4.61 -5.03
CA ILE A 108 0.48 -3.23 -5.34
C ILE A 108 0.51 -3.10 -6.85
N THR A 109 -0.22 -2.12 -7.38
CA THR A 109 -0.30 -1.83 -8.81
C THR A 109 0.16 -0.40 -9.06
N PRO A 110 1.22 -0.16 -9.85
CA PRO A 110 1.61 1.19 -10.21
C PRO A 110 0.55 1.82 -11.13
N LEU A 111 0.24 3.08 -10.86
CA LEU A 111 -0.66 3.89 -11.67
C LEU A 111 0.16 4.66 -12.73
N PRO A 112 -0.42 4.91 -13.91
CA PRO A 112 0.23 5.67 -14.97
C PRO A 112 0.49 7.13 -14.61
#